data_AF-A0A0C3SAZ5-F1
#
_entry.id   AF-A0A0C3SAZ5-F1
#
_cell.length_a   1.000
_cell.length_b   1.000
_cell.length_c   1.000
_cell.angle_alpha   90.00
_cell.angle_beta   90.00
_cell.angle_gamma   90.00
#
_symmetry.space_group_name_H-M   'P 1'
#
loop_
_entity.id
_entity.type
_entity.pdbx_description
1 polymer ?
#
loop_
_entity_poly.entity_id
_entity_poly.type
_entity_poly.pdbx_seq_one_letter_code
_entity_poly.pdbx_strand_id
1 'polypeptide(L)'
;MQIVQGIPAAASATTAEALVVASSVPDAPPTTAPTWDNASSIMQLFYPAGSVNPTSDPQGGADFYATPLDLADAQNVSLAYSVFFPSDFDWVLAGKLPGIYGGHKTCSGGDDALSCFSTRLMWREGGAGELYLYAPKDKQTDALCSTSPMSVCDQAYGLSIGRGAFNFTPGAWTHVKQTVTLNTPGEQDGSFVLEVDGRETMRLADVYYRGALMLPYSSFFGGHEEQYATPRDQYTWFKDFAMAINA
;
A
#
# COMPACT_ATOMS: atom_id res chain seq x y z
N MET A 1 -12.71 12.66 0.40
CA MET A 1 -12.36 12.06 -0.91
C MET A 1 -13.15 12.75 -2.00
N GLN A 2 -12.51 13.11 -3.11
CA GLN A 2 -13.19 13.70 -4.27
C GLN A 2 -12.50 13.29 -5.58
N ILE A 3 -13.22 13.34 -6.71
CA ILE A 3 -12.65 13.15 -8.04
C ILE A 3 -12.31 14.53 -8.62
N VAL A 4 -11.06 14.72 -9.02
CA VAL A 4 -10.54 15.97 -9.59
C VAL A 4 -9.96 15.73 -10.98
N GLN A 5 -9.79 16.80 -11.75
CA GLN A 5 -9.02 16.77 -13.00
C GLN A 5 -7.59 17.18 -12.69
N GLY A 6 -6.65 16.26 -12.93
CA GLY A 6 -5.24 16.58 -12.77
C GLY A 6 -4.70 16.76 -11.35
N ILE A 7 -3.42 17.12 -11.26
CA ILE A 7 -2.74 17.50 -10.00
C ILE A 7 -2.28 18.96 -10.12
N PRO A 8 -2.46 19.80 -9.08
CA PRO A 8 -1.94 21.17 -9.09
C PRO A 8 -0.42 21.21 -9.30
N ALA A 9 0.08 22.11 -10.15
CA ALA A 9 1.52 22.23 -10.44
C ALA A 9 2.39 22.43 -9.18
N ALA A 10 1.85 23.11 -8.16
CA ALA A 10 2.53 23.32 -6.88
C ALA A 10 2.82 22.00 -6.13
N ALA A 11 2.01 20.95 -6.30
CA ALA A 11 2.24 19.65 -5.66
C ALA A 11 3.39 18.86 -6.31
N SER A 12 3.73 19.18 -7.57
CA SER A 12 4.87 18.59 -8.31
C SER A 12 6.10 19.48 -8.34
N ALA A 13 6.02 20.70 -7.79
CA ALA A 13 7.15 21.63 -7.77
C ALA A 13 8.20 21.11 -6.79
N THR A 14 9.30 20.58 -7.30
CA THR A 14 10.45 20.15 -6.50
C THR A 14 11.07 21.36 -5.79
N THR A 15 11.25 21.26 -4.48
CA THR A 15 12.08 22.22 -3.73
C THR A 15 13.54 22.06 -4.12
N ALA A 16 14.34 23.13 -4.00
CA ALA A 16 15.74 23.13 -4.42
C ALA A 16 16.59 22.02 -3.76
N GLU A 17 16.21 21.57 -2.56
CA GLU A 17 16.87 20.48 -1.83
C GLU A 17 16.65 19.09 -2.48
N ALA A 18 15.48 18.85 -3.08
CA ALA A 18 15.17 17.58 -3.76
C ALA A 18 15.94 17.39 -5.07
N LEU A 19 16.29 18.49 -5.77
CA LEU A 19 17.10 18.43 -7.00
C LEU A 19 18.54 17.97 -6.73
N VAL A 20 19.09 18.26 -5.54
CA VAL A 20 20.49 17.91 -5.22
C VAL A 20 20.63 16.40 -5.03
N VAL A 21 19.64 15.73 -4.42
CA VAL A 21 19.65 14.27 -4.18
C VAL A 21 19.56 13.48 -5.49
N ALA A 22 18.71 13.92 -6.44
CA ALA A 22 18.53 13.25 -7.74
C ALA A 22 19.81 13.23 -8.62
N SER A 23 20.75 14.16 -8.40
CA SER A 23 22.00 14.27 -9.18
C SER A 23 23.06 13.21 -8.85
N SER A 24 22.82 12.33 -7.87
CA SER A 24 23.80 11.35 -7.36
C SER A 24 23.62 9.91 -7.85
N VAL A 25 22.66 9.64 -8.74
CA VAL A 25 22.40 8.30 -9.29
C VAL A 25 22.82 8.24 -10.77
N PRO A 26 23.81 7.42 -11.18
CA PRO A 26 24.16 7.25 -12.59
C PRO A 26 23.18 6.29 -13.30
N ASP A 27 22.78 6.69 -14.51
CA ASP A 27 22.17 5.90 -15.59
C ASP A 27 21.03 4.93 -15.23
N ALA A 28 19.82 5.48 -15.06
CA ALA A 28 18.60 4.73 -15.33
C ALA A 28 18.17 4.93 -16.80
N PRO A 29 17.80 3.86 -17.54
CA PRO A 29 17.29 3.99 -18.90
C PRO A 29 15.98 4.81 -18.88
N PRO A 30 15.65 5.53 -19.97
CA PRO A 30 14.43 6.32 -20.05
C PRO A 30 13.23 5.37 -20.12
N THR A 31 12.66 5.03 -18.97
CA THR A 31 11.27 4.56 -18.91
C THR A 31 10.42 5.75 -19.30
N THR A 32 9.71 5.63 -20.43
CA THR A 32 8.67 6.59 -20.81
C THR A 32 7.58 6.55 -19.74
N ALA A 33 7.75 7.35 -18.68
CA ALA A 33 6.68 7.62 -17.74
C ALA A 33 5.50 8.15 -18.56
N PRO A 34 4.28 7.63 -18.37
CA PRO A 34 3.12 8.10 -19.11
C PRO A 34 3.03 9.62 -18.94
N THR A 35 3.12 10.35 -20.05
CA THR A 35 2.95 11.81 -20.08
C THR A 35 1.54 12.13 -19.64
N TRP A 36 1.40 12.69 -18.44
CA TRP A 36 0.11 13.05 -17.89
C TRP A 36 -0.45 14.30 -18.58
N ASP A 37 -1.76 14.27 -18.82
CA ASP A 37 -2.59 15.37 -19.33
C ASP A 37 -3.62 15.71 -18.23
N ASN A 38 -3.83 17.00 -17.99
CA ASN A 38 -4.87 17.57 -17.15
C ASN A 38 -6.30 17.07 -17.43
N ALA A 39 -6.53 16.32 -18.52
CA ALA A 39 -7.80 15.69 -18.87
C ALA A 39 -8.10 14.36 -18.15
N SER A 40 -7.17 13.82 -17.35
CA SER A 40 -7.39 12.56 -16.63
C SER A 40 -8.08 12.77 -15.28
N SER A 41 -9.14 12.00 -15.01
CA SER A 41 -9.83 11.95 -13.70
C SER A 41 -8.97 11.24 -12.67
N ILE A 42 -8.80 11.86 -11.50
CA ILE A 42 -7.94 11.37 -10.42
C ILE A 42 -8.70 11.41 -9.10
N MET A 43 -8.51 10.40 -8.26
CA MET A 43 -9.07 10.38 -6.91
C MET A 43 -8.14 11.10 -5.93
N GLN A 44 -8.63 12.15 -5.28
CA GLN A 44 -7.89 12.90 -4.26
C GLN A 44 -8.40 12.57 -2.85
N LEU A 45 -7.46 12.27 -1.96
CA LEU A 45 -7.67 12.15 -0.52
C LEU A 45 -7.13 13.41 0.18
N PHE A 46 -7.86 13.90 1.17
CA PHE A 46 -7.49 15.04 2.00
C PHE A 46 -7.26 14.57 3.44
N TYR A 47 -6.18 15.05 4.05
CA TYR A 47 -5.79 14.78 5.43
C TYR A 47 -5.65 16.13 6.13
N PRO A 48 -6.67 16.60 6.87
CA PRO A 48 -6.58 17.85 7.62
C PRO A 48 -5.56 17.74 8.77
N ALA A 49 -4.96 18.85 9.15
CA ALA A 49 -4.06 18.94 10.30
C ALA A 49 -4.72 18.33 11.56
N GLY A 50 -3.98 17.50 12.29
CA GLY A 50 -4.45 16.75 13.45
C GLY A 50 -5.20 15.46 13.12
N SER A 51 -5.47 15.15 11.84
CA SER A 51 -6.17 13.92 11.47
C SER A 51 -5.25 12.70 11.47
N VAL A 52 -5.79 11.58 11.95
CA VAL A 52 -5.09 10.29 12.03
C VAL A 52 -5.68 9.27 11.06
N ASN A 53 -7.02 9.27 10.95
CA ASN A 53 -7.78 8.23 10.27
C ASN A 53 -9.17 8.75 9.87
N PRO A 54 -9.91 8.02 9.01
CA PRO A 54 -11.17 8.50 8.47
C PRO A 54 -12.37 8.39 9.43
N THR A 55 -12.17 7.83 10.62
CA THR A 55 -13.21 7.67 11.65
C THR A 55 -13.04 8.58 12.87
N SER A 56 -11.90 9.25 13.00
CA SER A 56 -11.61 10.22 14.06
C SER A 56 -11.95 11.65 13.63
N ASP A 57 -12.01 12.56 14.60
CA ASP A 57 -12.13 14.01 14.37
C ASP A 57 -10.78 14.70 14.63
N PRO A 58 -10.26 15.54 13.71
CA PRO A 58 -10.82 15.81 12.38
C PRO A 58 -10.67 14.60 11.44
N GLN A 59 -11.67 14.39 10.58
CA GLN A 59 -11.69 13.28 9.63
C GLN A 59 -10.60 13.43 8.56
N GLY A 60 -9.70 12.44 8.45
CA GLY A 60 -8.64 12.43 7.44
C GLY A 60 -8.60 11.18 6.59
N GLY A 61 -8.31 11.36 5.30
CA GLY A 61 -8.26 10.30 4.31
C GLY A 61 -9.64 9.75 3.95
N ALA A 62 -9.66 8.48 3.57
CA ALA A 62 -10.88 7.73 3.29
C ALA A 62 -10.63 6.24 3.51
N ASP A 63 -11.70 5.49 3.77
CA ASP A 63 -11.68 4.03 3.81
C ASP A 63 -12.97 3.49 3.19
N PHE A 64 -12.86 2.43 2.39
CA PHE A 64 -13.97 1.71 1.78
C PHE A 64 -13.53 0.34 1.28
N TYR A 65 -14.49 -0.57 1.15
CA TYR A 65 -14.33 -1.92 0.60
C TYR A 65 -14.92 -2.01 -0.81
N ALA A 66 -14.20 -2.62 -1.76
CA ALA A 66 -14.61 -2.73 -3.15
C ALA A 66 -14.33 -4.10 -3.78
N THR A 67 -15.38 -4.74 -4.30
CA THR A 67 -15.36 -6.03 -5.01
C THR A 67 -15.77 -5.87 -6.47
N PRO A 68 -14.91 -5.29 -7.34
CA PRO A 68 -15.27 -5.01 -8.73
C PRO A 68 -15.37 -6.28 -9.60
N LEU A 69 -14.79 -7.39 -9.14
CA LEU A 69 -14.82 -8.70 -9.80
C LEU A 69 -15.46 -9.73 -8.86
N ASP A 70 -16.03 -10.79 -9.43
CA ASP A 70 -16.34 -11.99 -8.67
C ASP A 70 -15.04 -12.76 -8.42
N LEU A 71 -14.63 -12.81 -7.16
CA LEU A 71 -13.37 -13.39 -6.74
C LEU A 71 -13.58 -14.69 -5.95
N ALA A 72 -14.81 -15.23 -5.85
CA ALA A 72 -15.11 -16.35 -4.95
C ALA A 72 -14.15 -17.55 -5.06
N ASP A 73 -13.78 -17.92 -6.29
CA ASP A 73 -12.90 -19.05 -6.58
C ASP A 73 -11.46 -18.64 -6.95
N ALA A 74 -11.17 -17.33 -6.96
CA ALA A 74 -9.86 -16.83 -7.37
C ALA A 74 -8.77 -17.23 -6.37
N GLN A 75 -7.67 -17.79 -6.89
CA GLN A 75 -6.49 -18.16 -6.10
C GLN A 75 -5.31 -17.22 -6.32
N ASN A 76 -5.28 -16.53 -7.46
CA ASN A 76 -4.20 -15.62 -7.85
C ASN A 76 -4.82 -14.31 -8.36
N VAL A 77 -4.61 -13.24 -7.62
CA VAL A 77 -5.23 -11.93 -7.89
C VAL A 77 -4.16 -10.84 -7.85
N SER A 78 -4.19 -9.97 -8.85
CA SER A 78 -3.40 -8.74 -8.85
C SER A 78 -4.27 -7.51 -8.59
N LEU A 79 -3.73 -6.56 -7.83
CA LEU A 79 -4.24 -5.20 -7.66
C LEU A 79 -3.11 -4.24 -8.04
N ALA A 80 -3.40 -3.30 -8.95
CA ALA A 80 -2.50 -2.24 -9.34
C ALA A 80 -3.15 -0.87 -9.22
N TYR A 81 -2.35 0.15 -8.92
CA TYR A 81 -2.73 1.56 -8.92
C TYR A 81 -1.48 2.45 -8.93
N SER A 82 -1.66 3.72 -9.27
CA SER A 82 -0.63 4.74 -9.09
C SER A 82 -1.01 5.68 -7.95
N VAL A 83 -0.02 6.07 -7.14
CA VAL A 83 -0.16 7.05 -6.05
C VAL A 83 0.83 8.20 -6.23
N PHE A 84 0.40 9.42 -5.91
CA PHE A 84 1.22 10.62 -5.91
C PHE A 84 1.20 11.27 -4.53
N PHE A 85 2.38 11.54 -4.01
CA PHE A 85 2.60 12.34 -2.80
C PHE A 85 3.17 13.71 -3.23
N PRO A 86 2.67 14.84 -2.71
CA PRO A 86 3.27 16.15 -2.93
C PRO A 86 4.79 16.18 -2.68
N SER A 87 5.52 17.06 -3.36
CA SER A 87 6.96 17.26 -3.14
C SER A 87 7.32 17.65 -1.71
N ASP A 88 6.41 18.32 -1.02
CA ASP A 88 6.56 18.76 0.37
C ASP A 88 5.91 17.80 1.38
N PHE A 89 5.35 16.66 0.94
CA PHE A 89 4.52 15.76 1.76
C PHE A 89 5.19 15.42 3.10
N ASP A 90 4.44 15.62 4.20
CA ASP A 90 4.92 15.27 5.53
C ASP A 90 4.57 13.81 5.83
N TRP A 91 5.58 12.95 5.79
CA TRP A 91 5.46 11.52 6.02
C TRP A 91 5.00 11.18 7.43
N VAL A 92 5.26 12.08 8.40
CA VAL A 92 5.16 11.81 9.84
C VAL A 92 5.80 10.44 10.13
N LEU A 93 5.15 9.58 10.89
CA LEU A 93 5.65 8.24 11.19
C LEU A 93 5.23 7.21 10.13
N ALA A 94 4.00 7.29 9.63
CA ALA A 94 3.45 6.33 8.68
C ALA A 94 2.05 6.71 8.16
N GLY A 95 1.62 6.02 7.12
CA GLY A 95 0.22 5.92 6.73
C GLY A 95 -0.04 4.73 5.82
N LYS A 96 -1.32 4.49 5.50
CA LYS A 96 -1.78 3.25 4.87
C LYS A 96 -2.27 3.49 3.45
N LEU A 97 -2.05 2.49 2.61
CA LEU A 97 -2.37 2.46 1.18
C LEU A 97 -3.16 1.19 0.85
N PRO A 98 -3.83 1.14 -0.32
CA PRO A 98 -4.65 0.01 -0.72
C PRO A 98 -3.88 -1.30 -0.78
N GLY A 99 -4.57 -2.38 -0.43
CA GLY A 99 -4.12 -3.74 -0.72
C GLY A 99 -5.25 -4.74 -0.74
N ILE A 100 -4.97 -6.00 -1.05
CA ILE A 100 -5.98 -7.06 -1.17
C ILE A 100 -6.28 -7.64 0.22
N TYR A 101 -7.55 -7.96 0.50
CA TYR A 101 -7.99 -8.78 1.63
C TYR A 101 -8.67 -10.05 1.15
N GLY A 102 -8.75 -11.09 1.99
CA GLY A 102 -9.66 -12.23 1.85
C GLY A 102 -10.31 -12.61 3.18
N GLY A 103 -11.40 -13.40 3.14
CA GLY A 103 -12.18 -13.74 4.34
C GLY A 103 -13.23 -12.71 4.70
N HIS A 104 -13.34 -12.36 5.98
CA HIS A 104 -14.22 -11.29 6.42
C HIS A 104 -13.60 -9.90 6.21
N LYS A 105 -14.48 -8.89 6.11
CA LYS A 105 -14.08 -7.47 6.20
C LYS A 105 -13.45 -7.17 7.56
N THR A 106 -12.79 -6.03 7.71
CA THR A 106 -12.15 -5.56 8.97
C THR A 106 -10.96 -6.36 9.48
N CYS A 107 -10.21 -7.04 8.59
CA CYS A 107 -8.93 -7.71 8.92
C CYS A 107 -7.80 -6.71 9.23
N SER A 108 -7.95 -5.98 10.33
CA SER A 108 -7.16 -4.80 10.68
C SER A 108 -7.38 -4.43 12.15
N GLY A 109 -6.76 -3.34 12.63
CA GLY A 109 -7.11 -2.76 13.94
C GLY A 109 -6.78 -3.62 15.16
N GLY A 110 -5.97 -4.67 14.98
CA GLY A 110 -5.62 -5.62 16.05
C GLY A 110 -6.30 -6.97 15.94
N ASP A 111 -7.05 -7.23 14.87
CA ASP A 111 -7.57 -8.56 14.55
C ASP A 111 -6.44 -9.61 14.46
N ASP A 112 -6.66 -10.78 15.03
CA ASP A 112 -5.71 -11.91 15.04
C ASP A 112 -5.53 -12.55 13.65
N ALA A 113 -6.38 -12.19 12.68
CA ALA A 113 -6.37 -12.60 11.29
C ALA A 113 -6.46 -14.13 11.09
N LEU A 114 -7.17 -14.83 11.98
CA LEU A 114 -7.33 -16.29 11.91
C LEU A 114 -8.27 -16.74 10.78
N SER A 115 -9.18 -15.85 10.36
CA SER A 115 -10.20 -16.14 9.33
C SER A 115 -10.29 -15.06 8.25
N CYS A 116 -9.28 -14.18 8.19
CA CYS A 116 -9.12 -13.13 7.21
C CYS A 116 -7.63 -12.90 6.91
N PHE A 117 -7.32 -12.22 5.81
CA PHE A 117 -5.99 -11.64 5.63
C PHE A 117 -6.12 -10.26 4.98
N SER A 118 -5.09 -9.42 5.12
CA SER A 118 -4.93 -8.20 4.32
C SER A 118 -3.48 -7.91 3.96
N THR A 119 -3.25 -7.36 2.76
CA THR A 119 -1.94 -7.09 2.16
C THR A 119 -1.80 -5.62 1.78
N ARG A 120 -2.21 -4.74 2.70
CA ARG A 120 -2.06 -3.29 2.52
C ARG A 120 -0.60 -2.92 2.36
N LEU A 121 -0.35 -1.83 1.65
CA LEU A 121 0.95 -1.18 1.71
C LEU A 121 0.92 -0.08 2.77
N MET A 122 2.09 0.24 3.31
CA MET A 122 2.29 1.40 4.16
C MET A 122 3.45 2.23 3.66
N TRP A 123 3.34 3.55 3.80
CA TRP A 123 4.51 4.41 3.84
C TRP A 123 4.96 4.57 5.29
N ARG A 124 6.25 4.84 5.46
CA ARG A 124 6.92 5.22 6.70
C ARG A 124 7.63 6.56 6.51
N GLU A 125 8.33 7.00 7.55
CA GLU A 125 9.26 8.13 7.50
C GLU A 125 10.13 8.11 6.23
N GLY A 126 10.29 9.28 5.62
CA GLY A 126 11.09 9.45 4.39
C GLY A 126 10.52 8.79 3.13
N GLY A 127 9.30 8.24 3.19
CA GLY A 127 8.66 7.58 2.07
C GLY A 127 9.00 6.10 1.94
N ALA A 128 9.67 5.50 2.93
CA ALA A 128 9.99 4.08 2.90
C ALA A 128 8.70 3.25 2.84
N GLY A 129 8.63 2.33 1.87
CA GLY A 129 7.49 1.46 1.66
C GLY A 129 7.63 0.12 2.38
N GLU A 130 6.51 -0.46 2.82
CA GLU A 130 6.45 -1.82 3.37
C GLU A 130 5.15 -2.53 2.94
N LEU A 131 5.18 -3.86 2.95
CA LEU A 131 3.97 -4.66 3.05
C LEU A 131 3.51 -4.65 4.51
N TYR A 132 2.27 -4.24 4.75
CA TYR A 132 1.62 -4.29 6.05
C TYR A 132 0.59 -5.42 6.07
N LEU A 133 1.05 -6.60 6.51
CA LEU A 133 0.33 -7.87 6.40
C LEU A 133 -0.47 -8.17 7.67
N TYR A 134 -1.77 -8.40 7.51
CA TYR A 134 -2.55 -9.17 8.47
C TYR A 134 -2.76 -10.57 7.91
N ALA A 135 -2.31 -11.58 8.62
CA ALA A 135 -2.49 -13.01 8.36
C ALA A 135 -2.18 -13.76 9.67
N PRO A 136 -2.52 -15.05 9.81
CA PRO A 136 -2.24 -15.80 11.04
C PRO A 136 -0.76 -15.73 11.42
N LYS A 137 -0.44 -14.99 12.48
CA LYS A 137 0.94 -14.57 12.80
C LYS A 137 1.81 -15.76 13.22
N ASP A 138 1.24 -16.65 14.03
CA ASP A 138 1.88 -17.87 14.54
C ASP A 138 2.16 -18.93 13.46
N LYS A 139 1.61 -18.72 12.25
CA LYS A 139 1.79 -19.58 11.09
C LYS A 139 2.71 -18.98 10.03
N GLN A 140 3.23 -17.77 10.22
CA GLN A 140 4.20 -17.23 9.28
C GLN A 140 5.58 -17.86 9.49
N THR A 141 6.35 -17.95 8.42
CA THR A 141 7.72 -18.49 8.48
C THR A 141 8.71 -17.45 9.01
N ASP A 142 9.78 -17.92 9.66
CA ASP A 142 10.91 -17.05 10.05
C ASP A 142 11.53 -16.33 8.84
N ALA A 143 11.52 -16.99 7.68
CA ALA A 143 12.00 -16.42 6.43
C ALA A 143 11.17 -15.18 6.02
N LEU A 144 9.84 -15.26 6.06
CA LEU A 144 8.97 -14.11 5.82
C LEU A 144 9.26 -12.98 6.81
N CYS A 145 9.39 -13.33 8.09
CA CYS A 145 9.66 -12.37 9.17
C CYS A 145 11.09 -11.83 9.22
N SER A 146 11.99 -12.38 8.40
CA SER A 146 13.37 -11.90 8.23
C SER A 146 13.59 -11.24 6.87
N THR A 147 12.52 -10.93 6.13
CA THR A 147 12.60 -10.29 4.82
C THR A 147 13.34 -8.95 4.92
N SER A 148 14.38 -8.81 4.10
CA SER A 148 15.21 -7.61 3.97
C SER A 148 14.41 -6.44 3.36
N PRO A 149 14.73 -5.16 3.67
CA PRO A 149 15.79 -4.73 4.58
C PRO A 149 15.39 -4.73 6.05
N MET A 150 14.10 -4.70 6.36
CA MET A 150 13.62 -4.73 7.73
C MET A 150 12.23 -5.35 7.80
N SER A 151 12.05 -6.34 8.67
CA SER A 151 10.75 -6.92 8.97
C SER A 151 10.51 -6.97 10.49
N VAL A 152 9.28 -6.74 10.91
CA VAL A 152 8.87 -6.76 12.32
C VAL A 152 7.56 -7.54 12.43
N CYS A 153 7.66 -8.76 12.94
CA CYS A 153 6.51 -9.66 13.09
C CYS A 153 6.01 -9.80 14.54
N ASP A 154 6.84 -9.50 15.54
CA ASP A 154 6.44 -9.52 16.95
C ASP A 154 5.76 -8.19 17.33
N GLN A 155 4.54 -7.99 16.84
CA GLN A 155 3.75 -6.78 17.10
C GLN A 155 2.29 -7.08 17.39
N ALA A 156 1.63 -6.21 18.16
CA ALA A 156 0.19 -6.29 18.45
C ALA A 156 -0.67 -6.14 17.17
N TYR A 157 -0.21 -5.37 16.19
CA TYR A 157 -0.96 -5.07 14.95
C TYR A 157 -0.42 -5.87 13.75
N GLY A 158 -0.62 -5.38 12.52
CA GLY A 158 -0.12 -6.03 11.31
C GLY A 158 1.39 -6.18 11.30
N LEU A 159 1.86 -7.20 10.57
CA LEU A 159 3.27 -7.49 10.36
C LEU A 159 3.84 -6.48 9.36
N SER A 160 4.95 -5.85 9.72
CA SER A 160 5.71 -4.97 8.84
C SER A 160 6.72 -5.81 8.07
N ILE A 161 6.53 -6.04 6.77
CA ILE A 161 7.40 -6.90 5.96
C ILE A 161 8.18 -6.06 4.94
N GLY A 162 9.51 -6.22 4.93
CA GLY A 162 10.42 -5.60 3.97
C GLY A 162 10.35 -4.07 3.93
N ARG A 163 10.19 -3.41 5.09
CA ARG A 163 10.20 -1.96 5.20
C ARG A 163 11.48 -1.38 4.61
N GLY A 164 11.33 -0.47 3.65
CA GLY A 164 12.43 0.15 2.92
C GLY A 164 12.90 -0.64 1.70
N ALA A 165 12.22 -1.75 1.32
CA ALA A 165 12.52 -2.47 0.07
C ALA A 165 12.20 -1.63 -1.18
N PHE A 166 11.38 -0.60 -1.04
CA PHE A 166 11.08 0.41 -2.04
C PHE A 166 10.77 1.75 -1.35
N ASN A 167 10.72 2.83 -2.12
CA ASN A 167 10.41 4.17 -1.62
C ASN A 167 9.34 4.83 -2.48
N PHE A 168 8.41 5.54 -1.86
CA PHE A 168 7.54 6.50 -2.54
C PHE A 168 8.31 7.81 -2.72
N THR A 169 8.41 8.30 -3.95
CA THR A 169 9.13 9.55 -4.22
C THR A 169 8.16 10.73 -4.19
N PRO A 170 8.32 11.70 -3.27
CA PRO A 170 7.47 12.87 -3.23
C PRO A 170 7.68 13.72 -4.49
N GLY A 171 6.61 14.31 -4.99
CA GLY A 171 6.59 15.06 -6.25
C GLY A 171 6.54 14.19 -7.51
N ALA A 172 6.46 12.86 -7.37
CA ALA A 172 6.37 11.92 -8.48
C ALA A 172 5.25 10.88 -8.28
N TRP A 173 4.80 10.31 -9.39
CA TRP A 173 3.91 9.15 -9.36
C TRP A 173 4.73 7.89 -9.07
N THR A 174 4.21 7.06 -8.19
CA THR A 174 4.70 5.69 -7.98
C THR A 174 3.59 4.73 -8.42
N HIS A 175 3.88 3.87 -9.39
CA HIS A 175 2.98 2.79 -9.78
C HIS A 175 3.30 1.54 -8.97
N VAL A 176 2.28 0.95 -8.35
CA VAL A 176 2.43 -0.29 -7.58
C VAL A 176 1.49 -1.35 -8.14
N LYS A 177 1.97 -2.60 -8.16
CA LYS A 177 1.17 -3.78 -8.45
C LYS A 177 1.53 -4.86 -7.45
N GLN A 178 0.56 -5.28 -6.65
CA GLN A 178 0.68 -6.45 -5.79
C GLN A 178 -0.04 -7.63 -6.41
N THR A 179 0.54 -8.82 -6.27
CA THR A 179 -0.07 -10.08 -6.68
C THR A 179 -0.07 -11.03 -5.49
N VAL A 180 -1.24 -11.51 -5.13
CA VAL A 180 -1.45 -12.48 -4.04
C VAL A 180 -1.83 -13.82 -4.65
N THR A 181 -1.05 -14.84 -4.36
CA THR A 181 -1.40 -16.24 -4.61
C THR A 181 -1.69 -16.90 -3.27
N LEU A 182 -2.89 -17.44 -3.10
CA LEU A 182 -3.30 -18.07 -1.86
C LEU A 182 -2.56 -19.38 -1.66
N ASN A 183 -2.36 -19.71 -0.39
CA ASN A 183 -1.88 -21.00 0.02
C ASN A 183 -2.98 -22.08 -0.14
N THR A 184 -2.54 -23.32 -0.35
CA THR A 184 -3.35 -24.50 -0.09
C THR A 184 -3.82 -24.45 1.37
N PRO A 185 -5.12 -24.62 1.66
CA PRO A 185 -5.62 -24.51 3.04
C PRO A 185 -4.83 -25.40 4.01
N GLY A 186 -4.22 -24.78 5.03
CA GLY A 186 -3.42 -25.49 6.04
C GLY A 186 -1.92 -25.58 5.73
N GLU A 187 -1.48 -25.22 4.52
CA GLU A 187 -0.08 -25.27 4.09
C GLU A 187 0.57 -23.88 4.00
N GLN A 188 1.89 -23.81 4.12
CA GLN A 188 2.69 -22.58 3.96
C GLN A 188 3.25 -22.50 2.54
N ASP A 189 2.40 -22.41 1.52
CA ASP A 189 2.77 -22.42 0.09
C ASP A 189 2.18 -21.24 -0.71
N GLY A 190 1.63 -20.23 -0.03
CA GLY A 190 1.15 -19.01 -0.65
C GLY A 190 2.30 -18.08 -1.07
N SER A 191 2.01 -17.08 -1.90
CA SER A 191 3.03 -16.14 -2.35
C SER A 191 2.50 -14.71 -2.46
N PHE A 192 3.40 -13.75 -2.28
CA PHE A 192 3.16 -12.34 -2.55
C PHE A 192 4.25 -11.78 -3.45
N VAL A 193 3.87 -11.05 -4.48
CA VAL A 193 4.80 -10.31 -5.34
C VAL A 193 4.40 -8.85 -5.38
N LEU A 194 5.34 -7.95 -5.14
CA LEU A 194 5.19 -6.50 -5.31
C LEU A 194 6.10 -6.01 -6.42
N GLU A 195 5.50 -5.33 -7.39
CA GLU A 195 6.18 -4.59 -8.43
C GLU A 195 5.96 -3.09 -8.18
N VAL A 196 7.04 -2.31 -8.23
CA VAL A 196 7.04 -0.85 -8.11
C VAL A 196 7.69 -0.26 -9.34
N ASP A 197 6.99 0.62 -10.04
CA ASP A 197 7.38 1.23 -11.32
C ASP A 197 7.87 0.18 -12.35
N GLY A 198 7.17 -0.96 -12.39
CA GLY A 198 7.44 -2.07 -13.30
C GLY A 198 8.65 -2.95 -12.92
N ARG A 199 9.24 -2.75 -11.74
CA ARG A 199 10.32 -3.59 -11.21
C ARG A 199 9.83 -4.39 -10.01
N GLU A 200 10.12 -5.68 -9.97
CA GLU A 200 9.86 -6.50 -8.79
C GLU A 200 10.75 -6.05 -7.63
N THR A 201 10.14 -5.56 -6.56
CA THR A 201 10.84 -5.08 -5.36
C THR A 201 10.72 -6.05 -4.19
N MET A 202 9.71 -6.92 -4.21
CA MET A 202 9.49 -7.91 -3.17
C MET A 202 8.85 -9.16 -3.75
N ARG A 203 9.43 -10.32 -3.42
CA ARG A 203 8.85 -11.63 -3.69
C ARG A 203 8.94 -12.44 -2.41
N LEU A 204 7.78 -12.76 -1.87
CA LEU A 204 7.63 -13.60 -0.69
C LEU A 204 7.07 -14.94 -1.12
N ALA A 205 7.75 -16.00 -0.73
CA ALA A 205 7.23 -17.37 -0.78
C ALA A 205 6.72 -17.78 0.60
N ASP A 206 6.05 -18.92 0.65
CA ASP A 206 5.62 -19.60 1.87
C ASP A 206 4.75 -18.75 2.80
N VAL A 207 3.93 -17.86 2.22
CA VAL A 207 3.00 -17.01 2.97
C VAL A 207 1.79 -17.83 3.38
N TYR A 208 1.45 -17.85 4.67
CA TYR A 208 0.26 -18.53 5.15
C TYR A 208 -0.92 -17.56 5.25
N TYR A 209 -1.89 -17.65 4.33
CA TYR A 209 -3.09 -16.81 4.37
C TYR A 209 -4.26 -17.49 5.09
N ARG A 210 -4.41 -18.82 4.97
CA ARG A 210 -5.61 -19.52 5.42
C ARG A 210 -5.42 -20.96 5.84
N GLY A 211 -6.20 -21.39 6.85
CA GLY A 211 -6.35 -22.79 7.23
C GLY A 211 -7.56 -23.51 6.60
N ALA A 212 -8.52 -22.75 6.05
CA ALA A 212 -9.76 -23.27 5.46
C ALA A 212 -10.18 -22.39 4.26
N LEU A 213 -11.23 -22.82 3.54
CA LEU A 213 -11.82 -22.00 2.47
C LEU A 213 -12.34 -20.67 3.06
N MET A 214 -11.99 -19.55 2.43
CA MET A 214 -12.36 -18.21 2.88
C MET A 214 -13.38 -17.59 1.92
N LEU A 215 -14.31 -16.81 2.47
CA LEU A 215 -15.32 -16.04 1.72
C LEU A 215 -14.71 -14.73 1.13
N PRO A 216 -15.40 -14.04 0.20
CA PRO A 216 -14.72 -13.27 -0.85
C PRO A 216 -14.04 -11.96 -0.42
N TYR A 217 -12.97 -11.70 -1.18
CA TYR A 217 -11.94 -10.66 -1.14
C TYR A 217 -12.46 -9.25 -1.39
N SER A 218 -11.73 -8.23 -0.94
CA SER A 218 -11.83 -6.83 -1.42
C SER A 218 -10.65 -5.97 -0.91
N SER A 219 -10.61 -4.65 -1.09
CA SER A 219 -9.46 -3.78 -0.74
C SER A 219 -9.83 -2.63 0.20
N PHE A 220 -8.88 -2.01 0.95
CA PHE A 220 -9.13 -0.91 1.92
C PHE A 220 -7.89 -0.06 2.33
N PHE A 221 -8.09 1.02 3.09
CA PHE A 221 -7.08 1.96 3.64
C PHE A 221 -7.27 2.19 5.16
N GLY A 222 -6.24 2.53 5.98
CA GLY A 222 -6.51 3.10 7.33
C GLY A 222 -5.50 2.87 8.47
N GLY A 223 -5.52 3.71 9.54
CA GLY A 223 -4.69 3.64 10.77
C GLY A 223 -5.46 4.16 12.00
N HIS A 224 -4.86 4.28 13.22
CA HIS A 224 -5.66 4.66 14.42
C HIS A 224 -5.02 5.40 15.62
N GLU A 225 -3.69 5.64 15.72
CA GLU A 225 -3.10 6.29 16.92
C GLU A 225 -2.69 7.78 16.72
N GLU A 226 -2.78 8.61 17.75
CA GLU A 226 -2.58 10.09 17.72
C GLU A 226 -1.19 10.53 17.23
N GLN A 227 -0.13 9.78 17.54
CA GLN A 227 1.23 10.05 17.05
C GLN A 227 1.40 9.93 15.53
N TYR A 228 0.41 9.35 14.83
CA TYR A 228 0.37 9.32 13.37
C TYR A 228 -0.44 10.49 12.77
N ALA A 229 -0.91 11.42 13.60
CA ALA A 229 -1.66 12.58 13.13
C ALA A 229 -0.80 13.43 12.19
N THR A 230 -1.36 13.83 11.05
CA THR A 230 -0.65 14.77 10.17
C THR A 230 -0.55 16.15 10.83
N PRO A 231 0.62 16.81 10.87
CA PRO A 231 0.77 18.12 11.51
C PRO A 231 0.20 19.27 10.67
N ARG A 232 -0.17 19.01 9.41
CA ARG A 232 -0.65 20.01 8.46
C ARG A 232 -1.70 19.44 7.51
N ASP A 233 -2.45 20.33 6.87
CA ASP A 233 -3.33 19.96 5.77
C ASP A 233 -2.52 19.41 4.59
N GLN A 234 -2.80 18.18 4.17
CA GLN A 234 -2.11 17.54 3.05
C GLN A 234 -3.03 16.65 2.21
N TYR A 235 -2.55 16.28 1.02
CA TYR A 235 -3.31 15.53 0.03
C TYR A 235 -2.49 14.39 -0.57
N THR A 236 -3.18 13.33 -1.00
CA THR A 236 -2.62 12.30 -1.88
C THR A 236 -3.56 12.07 -3.05
N TRP A 237 -3.01 11.64 -4.18
CA TRP A 237 -3.78 11.37 -5.39
C TRP A 237 -3.57 9.95 -5.89
N PHE A 238 -4.63 9.34 -6.42
CA PHE A 238 -4.64 7.98 -6.93
C PHE A 238 -5.29 7.89 -8.31
N LYS A 239 -4.73 7.05 -9.17
CA LYS A 239 -5.27 6.74 -10.50
C LYS A 239 -4.92 5.32 -10.96
N ASP A 240 -5.43 4.93 -12.12
CA ASP A 240 -5.10 3.68 -12.81
C ASP A 240 -5.34 2.42 -11.98
N PHE A 241 -6.42 2.41 -11.17
CA PHE A 241 -6.82 1.22 -10.43
C PHE A 241 -7.19 0.09 -11.41
N ALA A 242 -6.54 -1.06 -11.26
CA ALA A 242 -6.82 -2.26 -12.02
C ALA A 242 -6.79 -3.48 -11.10
N MET A 243 -7.70 -4.41 -11.32
CA MET A 243 -7.73 -5.70 -10.64
C MET A 243 -7.87 -6.80 -11.68
N ALA A 244 -7.15 -7.90 -11.50
CA ALA A 244 -7.17 -9.03 -12.40
C ALA A 244 -7.14 -10.36 -11.63
N ILE A 245 -7.89 -11.34 -12.14
CA ILE A 245 -7.72 -12.75 -11.77
C ILE A 245 -6.70 -13.32 -12.75
N ASN A 246 -5.58 -13.82 -12.24
CA ASN A 246 -4.51 -14.35 -13.07
C ASN A 246 -4.80 -15.82 -13.42
N ALA A 247 -4.42 -16.21 -14.64
CA ALA A 247 -4.59 -17.56 -15.17
C ALA A 247 -3.54 -18.55 -14.64
#